data_AF-A0AAV7XIR0-F1
#
_entry.id   AF-A0AAV7XIR0-F1
#
_cell.length_a   1.000
_cell.length_b   1.000
_cell.length_c   1.000
_cell.angle_alpha   90.00
_cell.angle_beta   90.00
_cell.angle_gamma   90.00
#
_symmetry.space_group_name_H-M   'P 1'
#
loop_
_entity.id
_entity.type
_entity.pdbx_description
1 polymer ?
#
loop_
_entity_poly.entity_id
_entity_poly.type
_entity_poly.pdbx_seq_one_letter_code
_entity_poly.pdbx_strand_id
1 'polypeptide(L)'
;MLHTLFTVTIVPLLQGPAIRTPFTDLLGNLASAQEGNTFCANMEMMMLNCMEQYGYNRGVKMCGGYIADLRECRLNTYERTRVQIMKEERKRQFRDGKRKERYEECPPHL
;
A
#
# COMPACT_ATOMS: atom_id res chain seq x y z
N MET A 1 27.67 14.00 -22.12
CA MET A 1 26.38 14.07 -22.84
C MET A 1 25.72 12.70 -23.10
N LEU A 2 26.38 11.56 -22.83
CA LEU A 2 25.74 10.23 -22.98
C LEU A 2 24.89 9.77 -21.78
N HIS A 3 25.13 10.28 -20.57
CA HIS A 3 24.36 9.87 -19.37
C HIS A 3 22.94 10.42 -19.29
N THR A 4 22.63 11.51 -20.00
CA THR A 4 21.31 12.16 -20.00
C THR A 4 20.30 11.48 -20.94
N LEU A 5 20.77 10.61 -21.84
CA LEU A 5 19.92 9.89 -22.79
C LEU A 5 19.37 8.57 -22.23
N PHE A 6 20.02 8.01 -21.20
CA PHE A 6 19.61 6.73 -20.60
C PHE A 6 18.49 6.87 -19.56
N THR A 7 18.18 8.10 -19.11
CA THR A 7 17.15 8.35 -18.10
C THR A 7 15.80 8.81 -18.67
N VAL A 8 15.75 9.28 -19.93
CA VAL A 8 14.53 9.91 -20.50
C VAL A 8 13.73 8.95 -21.40
N THR A 9 14.33 7.89 -21.93
CA THR A 9 13.69 7.03 -22.96
C THR A 9 13.10 5.71 -22.44
N ILE A 10 13.31 5.36 -21.17
CA ILE A 10 12.78 4.10 -20.58
C ILE A 10 11.44 4.32 -19.84
N VAL A 11 11.01 5.57 -19.65
CA VAL A 11 9.77 5.91 -18.93
C VAL A 11 8.67 6.43 -19.89
N PRO A 12 8.09 5.56 -20.73
CA PRO A 12 6.68 5.73 -21.09
C PRO A 12 5.86 4.45 -20.85
N LEU A 13 6.35 3.52 -20.02
CA LEU A 13 5.74 2.20 -19.81
C LEU A 13 4.77 2.09 -18.62
N LEU A 14 4.44 3.17 -17.91
CA LEU A 14 3.73 3.04 -16.62
C LEU A 14 2.28 3.58 -16.55
N GLN A 15 1.66 3.95 -17.67
CA GLN A 15 0.27 4.45 -17.64
C GLN A 15 -0.63 3.88 -18.76
N GLY A 16 -0.27 2.73 -19.35
CA GLY A 16 -1.14 2.01 -20.28
C GLY A 16 -0.52 0.72 -20.79
N PRO A 17 -1.33 -0.26 -21.21
CA PRO A 17 -0.83 -1.50 -21.78
C PRO A 17 -0.06 -1.19 -23.08
N ALA A 18 1.16 -1.73 -23.20
CA ALA A 18 2.00 -1.54 -24.39
C ALA A 18 1.34 -2.05 -25.69
N ILE A 19 0.37 -2.96 -25.55
CA ILE A 19 -0.48 -3.46 -26.63
C ILE A 19 -1.92 -3.37 -26.13
N ARG A 20 -2.75 -2.55 -26.78
CA ARG A 20 -4.18 -2.48 -26.48
C ARG A 20 -4.90 -3.65 -27.13
N THR A 21 -5.47 -4.51 -26.31
CA THR A 21 -6.27 -5.68 -26.69
C THR A 21 -7.55 -5.70 -25.85
N PRO A 22 -8.63 -6.36 -26.31
CA PRO A 22 -9.84 -6.50 -25.50
C PRO A 22 -9.56 -7.18 -24.14
N PHE A 23 -8.56 -8.05 -24.07
CA PHE A 23 -8.14 -8.69 -22.81
C PHE A 23 -7.40 -7.73 -21.88
N THR A 24 -6.54 -6.85 -22.40
CA THR A 24 -5.84 -5.86 -21.57
C THR A 24 -6.77 -4.77 -21.07
N ASP A 25 -7.81 -4.42 -21.84
CA ASP A 25 -8.84 -3.47 -21.39
C ASP A 25 -9.75 -4.12 -20.32
N LEU A 26 -10.10 -5.40 -20.48
CA LEU A 26 -10.90 -6.13 -19.49
C LEU A 26 -10.13 -6.39 -18.18
N LEU A 27 -8.83 -6.69 -18.24
CA LEU A 27 -8.00 -6.99 -17.08
C LEU A 27 -7.29 -5.75 -16.51
N GLY A 28 -7.36 -4.60 -17.19
CA GLY A 28 -6.66 -3.36 -16.81
C GLY A 28 -7.08 -2.84 -15.43
N ASN A 29 -8.34 -3.06 -15.06
CA ASN A 29 -8.90 -2.62 -13.77
C ASN A 29 -8.60 -3.57 -12.61
N LEU A 30 -8.00 -4.75 -12.85
CA LEU A 30 -7.60 -5.65 -11.75
C LEU A 30 -6.42 -5.11 -10.93
N ALA A 31 -5.62 -4.21 -11.51
CA ALA A 31 -4.44 -3.63 -10.87
C ALA A 31 -4.71 -2.31 -10.15
N SER A 32 -5.85 -1.67 -10.43
CA SER A 32 -6.30 -0.42 -9.81
C SER A 32 -7.42 -0.70 -8.79
N ALA A 33 -7.53 0.10 -7.74
CA ALA A 33 -8.66 0.01 -6.80
C ALA A 33 -9.90 0.78 -7.32
N GLN A 34 -9.93 1.11 -8.62
CA GLN A 34 -11.02 1.86 -9.26
C GLN A 34 -12.30 1.03 -9.42
N GLU A 35 -12.19 -0.30 -9.57
CA GLU A 35 -13.35 -1.21 -9.67
C GLU A 35 -13.44 -2.24 -8.53
N GLY A 36 -12.49 -2.24 -7.58
CA GLY A 36 -12.41 -3.27 -6.53
C GLY A 36 -11.76 -2.80 -5.22
N ASN A 37 -12.40 -3.19 -4.11
CA ASN A 37 -12.05 -2.93 -2.71
C ASN A 37 -11.94 -1.44 -2.34
N THR A 38 -13.09 -0.84 -2.01
CA THR A 38 -13.24 0.58 -1.60
C THR A 38 -12.37 1.00 -0.42
N PHE A 39 -11.86 0.03 0.35
CA PHE A 39 -11.05 0.28 1.54
C PHE A 39 -9.77 1.09 1.26
N CYS A 40 -9.03 0.76 0.20
CA CYS A 40 -7.78 1.46 -0.14
C CYS A 40 -7.96 2.56 -1.21
N ALA A 41 -9.16 2.72 -1.76
CA ALA A 41 -9.42 3.63 -2.88
C ALA A 41 -9.05 5.09 -2.55
N ASN A 42 -9.35 5.55 -1.33
CA ASN A 42 -9.01 6.91 -0.90
C ASN A 42 -7.49 7.15 -0.87
N MET A 43 -6.71 6.18 -0.38
CA MET A 43 -5.25 6.29 -0.37
C MET A 43 -4.66 6.26 -1.79
N GLU A 44 -5.27 5.47 -2.68
CA GLU A 44 -4.89 5.47 -4.10
C GLU A 44 -5.14 6.82 -4.75
N MET A 45 -6.30 7.44 -4.49
CA MET A 45 -6.61 8.79 -5.00
C MET A 45 -5.65 9.85 -4.47
N MET A 46 -5.26 9.78 -3.19
CA MET A 46 -4.26 10.70 -2.63
C MET A 46 -2.90 10.56 -3.30
N MET A 47 -2.47 9.31 -3.54
CA MET A 47 -1.23 9.03 -4.28
C MET A 47 -1.31 9.57 -5.71
N LEU A 48 -2.42 9.33 -6.42
CA LEU A 48 -2.62 9.78 -7.80
C LEU A 48 -2.60 11.32 -7.90
N ASN A 49 -3.30 12.02 -7.01
CA ASN A 49 -3.32 13.49 -6.98
C ASN A 49 -1.91 14.08 -6.76
N CYS A 50 -1.11 13.48 -5.88
CA CYS A 50 0.27 13.90 -5.68
C CYS A 50 1.13 13.63 -6.93
N MET A 51 0.97 12.46 -7.55
CA MET A 51 1.71 12.10 -8.76
C MET A 51 1.32 12.97 -9.96
N GLU A 52 0.07 13.42 -10.04
CA GLU A 52 -0.41 14.36 -11.05
C GLU A 52 0.26 15.73 -10.90
N GLN A 53 0.40 16.23 -9.67
CA GLN A 53 1.06 17.53 -9.41
C GLN A 53 2.54 17.54 -9.78
N TYR A 54 3.30 16.51 -9.41
CA TYR A 54 4.76 16.51 -9.57
C TYR A 54 5.24 15.79 -10.85
N GLY A 55 4.37 15.02 -11.49
CA GLY A 55 4.72 14.08 -12.55
C GLY A 55 5.57 12.91 -12.03
N TYR A 56 5.78 11.89 -12.87
CA TYR A 56 6.42 10.63 -12.44
C TYR A 56 7.82 10.81 -11.82
N ASN A 57 8.72 11.51 -12.52
CA ASN A 57 10.13 11.59 -12.14
C ASN A 57 10.36 12.24 -10.76
N ARG A 58 9.59 13.28 -10.44
CA ARG A 58 9.67 13.96 -9.12
C ARG A 58 8.71 13.34 -8.12
N GLY A 59 7.56 12.86 -8.59
CA GLY A 59 6.50 12.26 -7.79
C GLY A 59 6.95 11.01 -7.04
N VAL A 60 7.80 10.16 -7.63
CA VAL A 60 8.35 8.98 -6.90
C VAL A 60 9.06 9.39 -5.60
N LYS A 61 9.74 10.54 -5.59
CA LYS A 61 10.43 11.05 -4.39
C LYS A 61 9.50 11.86 -3.49
N MET A 62 8.70 12.77 -4.06
CA MET A 62 7.85 13.68 -3.29
C MET A 62 6.62 12.99 -2.70
N CYS A 63 6.05 12.03 -3.42
CA CYS A 63 4.85 11.28 -3.02
C CYS A 63 5.18 9.97 -2.30
N GLY A 64 6.43 9.78 -1.86
CA GLY A 64 6.89 8.54 -1.23
C GLY A 64 6.05 8.10 -0.03
N GLY A 65 5.52 9.06 0.75
CA GLY A 65 4.58 8.79 1.85
C GLY A 65 3.28 8.14 1.37
N TYR A 66 2.59 8.78 0.43
CA TYR A 66 1.33 8.24 -0.13
C TYR A 66 1.52 6.89 -0.82
N ILE A 67 2.65 6.67 -1.50
CA ILE A 67 2.99 5.38 -2.09
C ILE A 67 3.19 4.31 -1.01
N ALA A 68 3.85 4.66 0.11
CA ALA A 68 4.06 3.76 1.23
C ALA A 68 2.74 3.41 1.92
N ASP A 69 1.85 4.38 2.11
CA ASP A 69 0.54 4.19 2.72
C ASP A 69 -0.36 3.29 1.85
N LEU A 70 -0.41 3.52 0.54
CA LEU A 70 -1.15 2.64 -0.37
C LEU A 70 -0.58 1.20 -0.36
N ARG A 71 0.74 1.07 -0.30
CA ARG A 71 1.41 -0.24 -0.19
C ARG A 71 1.08 -0.91 1.14
N GLU A 72 1.03 -0.16 2.22
CA GLU A 72 0.64 -0.65 3.54
C GLU A 72 -0.80 -1.17 3.50
N CYS A 73 -1.74 -0.37 3.01
CA CYS A 73 -3.15 -0.76 2.91
C CYS A 73 -3.36 -2.05 2.09
N ARG A 74 -2.58 -2.23 1.01
CA ARG A 74 -2.66 -3.44 0.15
C ARG A 74 -2.05 -4.69 0.80
N LEU A 75 -0.98 -4.54 1.58
CA LEU A 75 -0.20 -5.68 2.10
C LEU A 75 -0.43 -5.95 3.60
N ASN A 76 -0.93 -4.96 4.35
CA ASN A 76 -1.10 -4.92 5.81
C ASN A 76 0.16 -5.37 6.56
N THR A 77 1.35 -5.09 6.03
CA THR A 77 2.62 -5.58 6.59
C THR A 77 2.88 -5.00 7.97
N TYR A 78 2.74 -3.68 8.13
CA TYR A 78 3.04 -3.01 9.39
C TYR A 78 1.98 -3.32 10.45
N GLU A 79 0.70 -3.34 10.09
CA GLU A 79 -0.35 -3.74 11.01
C GLU A 79 -0.13 -5.17 11.54
N ARG A 80 0.18 -6.13 10.66
CA ARG A 80 0.45 -7.53 11.05
C ARG A 80 1.64 -7.63 11.99
N THR A 81 2.74 -6.95 11.67
CA THR A 81 3.93 -6.90 12.55
C THR A 81 3.58 -6.29 13.90
N ARG A 82 2.83 -5.19 13.93
CA ARG A 82 2.41 -4.54 15.18
C ARG A 82 1.57 -5.48 16.05
N VAL A 83 0.59 -6.15 15.46
CA VAL A 83 -0.26 -7.13 16.16
C VAL A 83 0.56 -8.31 16.68
N GLN A 84 1.56 -8.77 15.92
CA GLN A 84 2.46 -9.84 16.34
C GLN A 84 3.28 -9.43 17.57
N ILE A 85 3.91 -8.26 17.54
CA ILE A 85 4.69 -7.72 18.67
C ILE A 85 3.82 -7.60 19.93
N MET A 86 2.61 -7.05 19.78
CA MET A 86 1.65 -6.94 20.89
C MET A 86 1.26 -8.31 21.46
N LYS A 87 1.07 -9.32 20.61
CA LYS A 87 0.77 -10.70 21.02
C LYS A 87 1.95 -11.34 21.76
N GLU A 88 3.17 -11.12 21.31
CA GLU A 88 4.39 -11.65 21.94
C GLU A 88 4.62 -11.04 23.32
N GLU A 89 4.49 -9.72 23.45
CA GLU A 89 4.61 -9.05 24.74
C GLU A 89 3.50 -9.50 25.70
N ARG A 90 2.26 -9.71 25.21
CA ARG A 90 1.18 -10.26 26.03
C ARG A 90 1.49 -11.67 26.54
N LYS A 91 2.05 -12.53 25.69
CA LYS A 91 2.50 -13.88 26.09
C LYS A 91 3.61 -13.80 27.15
N ARG A 92 4.56 -12.88 27.01
CA ARG A 92 5.61 -12.65 28.02
C ARG A 92 5.02 -12.25 29.36
N GLN A 93 4.14 -11.25 29.40
CA GLN A 93 3.53 -10.77 30.65
C GLN A 93 2.69 -11.84 31.36
N PHE A 94 2.01 -12.71 30.61
CA PHE A 94 1.28 -13.85 31.17
C PHE A 94 2.23 -14.88 31.79
N ARG A 95 3.34 -15.23 31.11
CA ARG A 95 4.36 -16.13 31.66
C ARG A 95 5.04 -15.58 32.91
N ASP A 96 5.27 -14.27 32.94
CA ASP A 96 5.87 -13.57 34.08
C ASP A 96 4.88 -13.39 35.26
N GLY A 97 3.62 -13.83 35.13
CA GLY A 97 2.57 -13.66 36.14
C GLY A 97 2.08 -12.21 36.33
N LYS A 98 2.50 -11.28 35.46
CA LYS A 98 2.08 -9.86 35.51
C LYS A 98 0.64 -9.65 35.04
N ARG A 99 0.07 -10.63 34.34
CA ARG A 99 -1.34 -10.65 33.92
C ARG A 99 -2.01 -11.91 34.41
N LYS A 100 -3.21 -11.76 34.95
CA LYS A 100 -4.07 -12.88 35.38
C LYS A 100 -4.57 -13.67 34.18
N GLU A 101 -5.03 -12.98 33.14
CA GLU A 101 -5.57 -13.58 31.92
C GLU A 101 -4.67 -13.31 30.70
N ARG A 102 -4.64 -14.26 29.78
CA ARG A 102 -3.82 -14.16 28.56
C ARG A 102 -4.46 -13.28 27.48
N TYR A 103 -5.78 -13.17 27.46
CA TYR A 103 -6.53 -12.31 26.55
C TYR A 103 -7.64 -11.64 27.35
N GLU A 104 -7.97 -10.39 26.99
CA GLU A 104 -9.15 -9.72 27.53
C GLU A 104 -10.40 -10.43 27.04
N GLU A 105 -11.46 -10.42 27.84
CA GLU A 105 -12.77 -10.89 27.41
C GLU A 105 -13.26 -10.03 26.24
N CYS A 106 -13.99 -10.67 25.32
CA CYS A 106 -14.58 -9.95 24.20
C CYS A 106 -15.63 -8.97 24.79
N PRO A 107 -15.56 -7.67 24.47
CA PRO A 107 -16.60 -6.75 24.91
C PRO A 107 -17.95 -7.21 24.34
N PRO A 108 -19.07 -7.04 25.09
CA PRO A 108 -20.38 -7.28 24.55
C PRO A 108 -20.56 -6.43 23.29
N HIS A 109 -21.10 -7.04 22.24
CA HIS A 109 -21.40 -6.38 20.99
C HIS A 109 -22.41 -5.26 21.27
N LEU A 110 -22.00 -4.01 21.00
CA LEU A 110 -22.85 -2.82 21.04
C LEU A 110 -23.86 -2.83 19.89
#